data_AF-A0A6L6XW81-F1
#
_entry.id   AF-A0A6L6XW81-F1
#
_cell.length_a   1.000
_cell.length_b   1.000
_cell.length_c   1.000
_cell.angle_alpha   90.00
_cell.angle_beta   90.00
_cell.angle_gamma   90.00
#
_symmetry.space_group_name_H-M   'P 1'
#
loop_
_entity.id
_entity.type
_entity.pdbx_description
1 polymer ?
#
loop_
_entity_poly.entity_id
_entity_poly.type
_entity_poly.pdbx_seq_one_letter_code
_entity_poly.pdbx_strand_id
1 'polypeptide(L)'
;MATDQLVLEIPGWEPLSVDPTPAMKAGTQRVLQHSWCGAVVIVPSPARAHLGDCPACDRPTDGWWEQRLPVAGVSAPDRKAS
;
A
#
# COMPACT_ATOMS: atom_id res chain seq x y z
N MET A 1 10.69 -19.97 -30.70
CA MET A 1 10.94 -18.57 -31.10
C MET A 1 11.25 -17.82 -29.81
N ALA A 2 12.47 -17.31 -29.64
CA ALA A 2 12.87 -16.63 -28.41
C ALA A 2 12.28 -15.21 -28.42
N THR A 3 11.54 -14.87 -27.38
CA THR A 3 11.03 -13.50 -27.17
C THR A 3 12.21 -12.63 -26.78
N ASP A 4 12.66 -11.78 -27.70
CA ASP A 4 13.67 -10.76 -27.42
C ASP A 4 13.07 -9.77 -26.43
N GLN A 5 13.51 -9.85 -25.17
CA GLN A 5 13.08 -8.93 -24.12
C GLN A 5 13.95 -7.68 -24.24
N LEU A 6 13.37 -6.56 -24.68
CA LEU A 6 14.06 -5.28 -24.74
C LEU A 6 14.39 -4.82 -23.31
N VAL A 7 15.66 -4.99 -22.91
CA VAL A 7 16.21 -4.43 -21.68
C VAL A 7 16.62 -2.99 -21.99
N LEU A 8 15.84 -2.02 -21.50
CA LEU A 8 16.26 -0.62 -21.50
C LEU A 8 17.26 -0.40 -20.35
N GLU A 9 18.54 -0.25 -20.68
CA GLU A 9 19.54 0.25 -19.74
C GLU A 9 19.36 1.75 -19.57
N ILE A 10 18.65 2.16 -18.52
CA ILE A 10 18.50 3.57 -18.14
C ILE A 10 19.66 3.91 -17.19
N PRO A 11 20.62 4.78 -17.58
CA PRO A 11 21.76 5.12 -16.73
C PRO A 11 21.30 5.73 -15.40
N GLY A 12 21.74 5.15 -14.28
CA GLY A 12 21.34 5.57 -12.93
C GLY A 12 20.03 4.95 -12.43
N TRP A 13 19.42 4.06 -13.20
CA TRP A 13 18.31 3.23 -12.73
C TRP A 13 18.86 2.04 -11.95
N GLU A 14 18.94 2.18 -10.63
CA GLU A 14 19.01 1.01 -9.75
C GLU A 14 17.59 0.44 -9.60
N PRO A 15 17.40 -0.89 -9.60
CA PRO A 15 16.09 -1.47 -9.31
C PRO A 15 15.59 -0.96 -7.96
N LEU A 16 14.44 -0.28 -7.95
CA LEU A 16 13.80 0.17 -6.72
C LEU A 16 13.42 -1.07 -5.90
N SER A 17 14.18 -1.37 -4.84
CA SER A 17 13.79 -2.37 -3.86
C SER A 17 12.68 -1.82 -2.98
N VAL A 18 11.55 -2.52 -2.95
CA VAL A 18 10.44 -2.20 -2.05
C VAL A 18 10.44 -3.23 -0.94
N ASP A 19 11.03 -2.86 0.20
CA ASP A 19 11.11 -3.73 1.37
C ASP A 19 9.92 -3.50 2.31
N PRO A 20 9.26 -4.56 2.81
CA PRO A 20 8.22 -4.41 3.81
C PRO A 20 8.75 -3.73 5.07
N THR A 21 8.04 -2.70 5.54
CA THR A 21 8.38 -2.05 6.81
C THR A 21 8.23 -3.02 7.99
N PRO A 22 8.89 -2.77 9.13
CA PRO A 22 8.71 -3.59 10.33
C PRO A 22 7.23 -3.76 10.74
N ALA A 23 6.40 -2.71 10.59
CA ALA A 23 4.97 -2.77 10.90
C ALA A 23 4.19 -3.67 9.92
N MET A 24 4.56 -3.69 8.64
CA MET A 24 4.01 -4.63 7.66
C MET A 24 4.35 -6.06 8.03
N LYS A 25 5.62 -6.33 8.35
CA LYS A 25 6.11 -7.67 8.73
C LYS A 25 5.42 -8.18 10.00
N ALA A 26 5.16 -7.30 10.95
CA ALA A 26 4.49 -7.63 12.21
C ALA A 26 2.95 -7.66 12.12
N GLY A 27 2.36 -7.24 10.99
CA GLY A 27 0.91 -7.12 10.85
C GLY A 27 0.30 -6.05 11.77
N THR A 28 1.08 -5.07 12.21
CA THR A 28 0.67 -4.03 13.17
C THR A 28 0.22 -2.75 12.47
N GLN A 29 -0.36 -2.85 11.28
CA GLN A 29 -0.85 -1.68 10.53
C GLN A 29 -2.33 -1.43 10.78
N ARG A 30 -2.72 -0.16 10.75
CA ARG A 30 -4.11 0.27 10.72
C ARG A 30 -4.37 0.92 9.37
N VAL A 31 -5.52 0.58 8.78
CA VAL A 31 -5.98 1.15 7.51
C VAL A 31 -7.12 2.10 7.84
N LEU A 32 -7.02 3.35 7.42
CA LEU A 32 -8.09 4.34 7.60
C LEU A 32 -8.55 4.81 6.23
N GLN A 33 -9.86 4.90 6.05
CA GLN A 33 -10.47 5.40 4.83
C GLN A 33 -11.23 6.70 5.13
N HIS A 34 -11.10 7.69 4.25
CA HIS A 34 -11.89 8.90 4.31
C HIS A 34 -13.27 8.64 3.69
N SER A 35 -14.35 8.91 4.43
CA SER A 35 -15.73 8.58 4.04
C SER A 35 -16.22 9.35 2.80
N TRP A 36 -15.70 10.55 2.57
CA TRP A 36 -16.14 11.41 1.46
C TRP A 36 -15.54 11.04 0.10
N CYS A 37 -14.21 10.90 0.05
CA CYS A 37 -13.47 10.72 -1.21
C CYS A 37 -12.89 9.32 -1.38
N GLY A 38 -12.95 8.48 -0.35
CA GLY A 38 -12.40 7.14 -0.37
C GLY A 38 -10.88 7.06 -0.25
N ALA A 39 -10.18 8.16 0.06
CA ALA A 39 -8.73 8.13 0.27
C ALA A 39 -8.37 7.14 1.39
N VAL A 40 -7.33 6.33 1.16
CA VAL A 40 -6.85 5.32 2.12
C VAL A 40 -5.46 5.71 2.62
N VAL A 41 -5.29 5.68 3.95
CA VAL A 41 -3.99 5.86 4.60
C VAL A 41 -3.68 4.64 5.46
N ILE A 42 -2.40 4.26 5.48
CA ILE A 42 -1.89 3.13 6.26
C ILE A 42 -0.90 3.68 7.28
N VAL A 43 -1.17 3.44 8.56
CA VAL A 43 -0.33 3.92 9.66
C VAL A 43 0.11 2.76 10.55
N PRO A 44 1.32 2.82 11.16
CA PRO A 44 1.73 1.84 12.15
C PRO A 44 0.88 1.95 13.44
N SER A 45 0.53 0.83 14.04
CA SER A 45 -0.05 0.76 15.39
C SER A 45 1.09 0.71 16.43
N PRO A 46 0.98 1.40 17.58
CA PRO A 46 -0.20 2.08 18.12
C PRO A 46 -0.25 3.58 17.81
N ALA A 47 0.27 4.06 16.66
CA ALA A 47 0.37 5.49 16.41
C ALA A 47 -1.00 6.17 16.65
N ARG A 48 -1.04 7.00 17.70
CA ARG A 48 -2.20 7.82 18.10
C ARG A 48 -2.27 9.09 17.26
N ALA A 49 -1.85 9.03 16.00
CA ALA A 49 -1.94 10.18 15.13
C ALA A 49 -3.43 10.44 14.86
N HIS A 50 -3.95 11.52 15.43
CA HIS A 50 -5.18 12.11 14.92
C HIS A 50 -4.89 12.48 13.47
N LEU A 51 -5.60 11.84 12.53
CA LEU A 51 -5.47 12.21 11.14
C LEU A 51 -5.97 13.65 10.98
N GLY A 52 -5.16 14.47 10.32
CA GLY A 52 -5.54 15.81 9.93
C GLY A 52 -6.52 15.79 8.76
N ASP A 53 -6.65 16.94 8.10
CA ASP A 53 -7.51 17.07 6.93
C ASP A 53 -7.08 16.09 5.83
N CYS A 54 -8.05 15.65 5.03
CA CYS A 54 -7.80 14.66 4.01
C CYS A 54 -6.92 15.25 2.89
N PRO A 55 -5.69 14.75 2.65
CA PRO A 55 -4.78 15.34 1.66
C PRO A 55 -5.25 15.17 0.21
N ALA A 56 -6.28 14.35 -0.02
CA ALA A 56 -6.84 14.10 -1.35
C ALA A 56 -8.03 15.02 -1.69
N CYS A 57 -8.70 15.60 -0.68
CA CYS A 57 -9.91 16.40 -0.91
C CYS A 57 -10.07 17.61 0.02
N ASP A 58 -9.06 17.89 0.84
CA ASP A 58 -8.98 18.98 1.81
C ASP A 58 -10.19 19.09 2.76
N ARG A 59 -10.89 17.98 2.96
CA ARG A 59 -12.04 17.88 3.87
C ARG A 59 -11.61 17.63 5.31
N PRO A 60 -12.45 18.01 6.29
CA PRO A 60 -12.12 17.93 7.71
C PRO A 60 -11.82 16.51 8.23
N THR A 61 -11.19 16.46 9.40
CA THR A 61 -10.68 15.25 10.07
C THR A 61 -11.73 14.24 10.51
N ASP A 62 -13.01 14.61 10.55
CA ASP A 62 -14.11 13.77 11.01
C ASP A 62 -14.54 12.69 9.99
N GLY A 63 -14.03 12.77 8.76
CA GLY A 63 -14.31 11.78 7.72
C GLY A 63 -13.52 10.47 7.84
N TRP A 64 -12.55 10.37 8.76
CA TRP A 64 -11.69 9.19 8.86
C TRP A 64 -12.30 8.06 9.70
N TRP A 65 -12.39 6.86 9.13
CA TRP A 65 -12.80 5.67 9.86
C TRP A 65 -11.83 4.51 9.64
N GLU A 66 -11.66 3.68 10.66
CA GLU A 66 -10.73 2.54 10.61
C GLU A 66 -11.38 1.33 9.94
N GLN A 67 -10.69 0.78 8.94
CA GLN A 67 -11.06 -0.46 8.28
C GLN A 67 -10.24 -1.61 8.81
N ARG A 68 -10.93 -2.70 9.18
CA ARG A 68 -10.28 -4.00 9.38
C ARG A 68 -10.30 -4.74 8.06
N LEU A 69 -9.20 -4.63 7.30
CA LEU A 69 -9.03 -5.42 6.10
C LEU A 69 -8.48 -6.80 6.47
N PRO A 70 -9.04 -7.90 5.93
CA PRO A 70 -8.31 -9.15 5.92
C PRO A 70 -7.06 -8.91 5.08
N VAL A 71 -5.89 -8.89 5.72
CA VAL A 71 -4.60 -8.79 5.02
C VAL A 71 -4.32 -10.15 4.37
N ALA A 72 -5.17 -10.52 3.41
CA ALA A 72 -4.88 -11.60 2.49
C ALA A 72 -3.95 -10.99 1.45
N GLY A 73 -2.65 -11.30 1.55
CA GLY A 73 -1.77 -11.12 0.40
C GLY A 73 -2.45 -11.80 -0.78
N VAL A 74 -2.62 -11.06 -1.88
CA VAL A 74 -3.09 -11.63 -3.14
C VAL A 74 -2.16 -12.81 -3.41
N SER A 75 -2.65 -14.02 -3.18
CA SER A 75 -1.87 -15.21 -3.50
C SER A 75 -1.68 -15.13 -5.01
N ALA A 76 -0.43 -15.19 -5.47
CA ALA A 76 -0.16 -15.23 -6.89
C ALA A 76 -1.08 -16.31 -7.50
N PRO A 77 -1.80 -16.03 -8.61
CA PRO A 77 -2.59 -17.07 -9.24
C PRO A 77 -1.66 -18.26 -9.48
N ASP A 78 -2.05 -19.43 -8.98
CA ASP A 78 -1.33 -20.69 -9.21
C ASP A 78 -1.01 -20.75 -10.70
N ARG A 79 0.25 -20.53 -11.07
CA ARG A 79 0.74 -20.92 -12.39
C ARG A 79 0.74 -22.43 -12.36
N LYS A 80 -0.40 -23.05 -12.68
CA LYS A 80 -0.42 -24.45 -13.09
C LYS A 80 0.59 -24.55 -14.24
N ALA A 81 1.71 -25.20 -13.94
CA ALA A 81 2.66 -25.65 -14.93
C ALA A 81 1.87 -26.44 -15.99
N SER A 82 1.82 -25.88 -17.20
CA SER A 82 1.43 -26.60 -18.41
C SER A 82 2.69 -27.12 -19.08
#